data_AF-A0A849XXQ5-F1
#
_entry.id   AF-A0A849XXQ5-F1
#
_cell.length_a   1.000
_cell.length_b   1.000
_cell.length_c   1.000
_cell.angle_alpha   90.00
_cell.angle_beta   90.00
_cell.angle_gamma   90.00
#
_symmetry.space_group_name_H-M   'P 1'
#
loop_
_entity.id
_entity.type
_entity.pdbx_description
1 polymer ?
#
loop_
_entity_poly.entity_id
_entity_poly.type
_entity_poly.pdbx_seq_one_letter_code
_entity_poly.pdbx_strand_id
1 'polypeptide(L)'
;MKGREKMDREEFMRELEDMFQDEPDNNKLNVVLDLADAYVEYEYEERKKSEKVQWGKDVCAAAGEDTDEFPEQVFVSISEKLENRMLENNGDLEYAVVQEVVNEFWEREEGKDADCKPE
;
A
#
# COMPACT_ATOMS: atom_id res chain seq x y z
N MET A 1 -11.62 6.17 -20.11
CA MET A 1 -11.63 7.07 -18.94
C MET A 1 -10.18 7.30 -18.56
N LYS A 2 -9.76 8.57 -18.52
CA LYS A 2 -8.39 8.95 -18.15
C LYS A 2 -8.34 8.83 -16.62
N GLY A 3 -7.52 7.92 -16.08
CA GLY A 3 -7.40 7.72 -14.63
C GLY A 3 -7.11 9.05 -13.95
N ARG A 4 -7.96 9.48 -13.03
CA ARG A 4 -7.72 10.66 -12.20
C ARG A 4 -6.64 10.33 -11.18
N GLU A 5 -5.82 11.33 -10.85
CA GLU A 5 -4.85 11.23 -9.77
C GLU A 5 -5.55 10.90 -8.44
N LYS A 6 -4.85 10.16 -7.58
CA LYS A 6 -5.30 9.79 -6.22
C LYS A 6 -5.57 11.07 -5.40
N MET A 7 -6.69 11.12 -4.69
CA MET A 7 -7.15 12.31 -3.96
C MET A 7 -7.50 11.95 -2.51
N ASP A 8 -6.95 12.70 -1.56
CA ASP A 8 -7.19 12.48 -0.13
C ASP A 8 -8.46 13.19 0.38
N ARG A 9 -8.84 12.93 1.65
CA ARG A 9 -10.07 13.46 2.24
C ARG A 9 -10.10 14.99 2.34
N GLU A 10 -8.96 15.63 2.62
CA GLU A 10 -8.90 17.09 2.76
C GLU A 10 -8.99 17.77 1.40
N GLU A 11 -8.36 17.18 0.38
CA GLU A 11 -8.47 17.59 -1.01
C GLU A 11 -9.91 17.43 -1.52
N PHE A 12 -10.54 16.28 -1.26
CA PHE A 12 -11.95 16.03 -1.60
C PHE A 12 -12.90 17.07 -0.98
N MET A 13 -12.77 17.36 0.32
CA MET A 13 -13.61 18.35 0.99
C MET A 13 -13.39 19.76 0.43
N ARG A 14 -12.15 20.11 0.09
CA ARG A 14 -11.82 21.42 -0.49
C ARG A 14 -12.38 21.60 -1.89
N GLU A 15 -12.31 20.57 -2.74
CA GLU A 15 -12.90 20.62 -4.09
C GLU A 15 -14.44 20.71 -4.04
N LEU A 16 -15.07 20.03 -3.08
CA LEU A 16 -16.51 20.17 -2.84
C LEU A 16 -16.85 21.61 -2.41
N GLU A 17 -16.12 22.17 -1.44
CA GLU A 17 -16.37 23.54 -0.97
C GLU A 17 -16.22 24.59 -2.07
N ASP A 18 -15.19 24.46 -2.92
CA ASP A 18 -14.96 25.35 -4.07
C ASP A 18 -16.08 25.25 -5.12
N MET A 19 -16.52 24.04 -5.45
CA MET A 19 -17.59 23.83 -6.44
C MET A 19 -18.96 24.37 -6.01
N PHE A 20 -19.28 24.33 -4.72
CA PHE A 20 -20.59 24.73 -4.21
C PHE A 20 -20.66 26.19 -3.74
N GLN A 21 -19.57 26.94 -3.83
CA GLN A 21 -19.48 28.31 -3.36
C GLN A 21 -20.48 29.28 -4.04
N ASP A 22 -20.88 29.01 -5.30
CA ASP A 22 -21.72 29.91 -6.12
C ASP A 22 -23.07 29.33 -6.65
N GLU A 23 -23.58 28.19 -6.13
CA GLU A 23 -24.94 27.64 -6.40
C GLU A 23 -25.30 27.38 -7.91
N PRO A 24 -26.58 27.15 -8.31
CA PRO A 24 -27.16 25.87 -8.75
C PRO A 24 -26.89 25.53 -10.23
N ASP A 25 -25.89 24.68 -10.50
CA ASP A 25 -25.65 24.16 -11.85
C ASP A 25 -25.76 22.62 -11.85
N ASN A 26 -26.62 22.08 -12.71
CA ASN A 26 -26.94 20.65 -12.80
C ASN A 26 -25.73 19.79 -13.19
N ASN A 27 -24.66 20.40 -13.73
CA ASN A 27 -23.43 19.69 -14.10
C ASN A 27 -22.51 19.41 -12.90
N LYS A 28 -22.73 20.06 -11.75
CA LYS A 28 -21.94 19.85 -10.51
C LYS A 28 -22.13 18.44 -9.95
N LEU A 29 -23.31 17.83 -10.15
CA LEU A 29 -23.57 16.46 -9.68
C LEU A 29 -22.63 15.43 -10.30
N ASN A 30 -22.34 15.54 -11.61
CA ASN A 30 -21.42 14.61 -12.28
C ASN A 30 -19.99 14.77 -11.75
N VAL A 31 -19.56 16.01 -11.50
CA VAL A 31 -18.23 16.28 -10.95
C VAL A 31 -18.10 15.72 -9.52
N VAL A 32 -19.13 15.89 -8.70
CA VAL A 32 -19.22 15.30 -7.35
C VAL A 32 -19.19 13.78 -7.38
N LEU A 33 -19.89 13.14 -8.33
CA LEU A 33 -19.84 11.69 -8.49
C LEU A 33 -18.43 11.21 -8.88
N ASP A 34 -17.78 11.88 -9.84
CA ASP A 34 -16.42 11.53 -10.24
C ASP A 34 -15.40 11.73 -9.10
N LEU A 35 -15.59 12.78 -8.29
CA LEU A 35 -14.80 13.06 -7.07
C LEU A 35 -15.00 11.98 -6.00
N ALA A 36 -16.26 11.58 -5.78
CA ALA A 36 -16.60 10.53 -4.82
C ALA A 36 -16.02 9.18 -5.26
N ASP A 37 -16.10 8.85 -6.55
CA ASP A 37 -15.50 7.63 -7.11
C ASP A 37 -13.97 7.64 -6.91
N ALA A 38 -13.29 8.76 -7.21
CA ALA A 38 -11.84 8.89 -7.00
C ALA A 38 -11.45 8.77 -5.51
N TYR A 39 -12.22 9.36 -4.61
CA TYR A 39 -11.99 9.23 -3.16
C TYR A 39 -12.22 7.80 -2.67
N VAL A 40 -13.28 7.13 -3.13
CA VAL A 40 -13.57 5.73 -2.78
C VAL A 40 -12.47 4.79 -3.27
N GLU A 41 -11.96 5.00 -4.49
CA GLU A 41 -10.81 4.24 -5.01
C GLU A 41 -9.55 4.48 -4.17
N TYR A 42 -9.28 5.73 -3.79
CA TYR A 42 -8.15 6.06 -2.91
C TYR A 42 -8.25 5.39 -1.54
N GLU A 43 -9.37 5.55 -0.84
CA GLU A 43 -9.63 4.91 0.46
C GLU A 43 -9.58 3.38 0.37
N TYR A 44 -10.03 2.80 -0.75
CA TYR A 44 -9.93 1.37 -0.98
C TYR A 44 -8.46 0.93 -1.12
N GLU A 45 -7.66 1.63 -1.92
CA GLU A 45 -6.25 1.30 -2.11
C GLU A 45 -5.41 1.53 -0.84
N GLU A 46 -5.66 2.60 -0.08
CA GLU A 46 -4.98 2.86 1.19
C GLU A 46 -5.36 1.83 2.27
N ARG A 47 -6.63 1.43 2.36
CA ARG A 47 -7.05 0.34 3.24
C ARG A 47 -6.41 -0.98 2.83
N LYS A 48 -6.43 -1.32 1.54
CA LYS A 48 -5.80 -2.53 1.02
C LYS A 48 -4.30 -2.56 1.33
N LYS A 49 -3.60 -1.44 1.17
CA LYS A 49 -2.19 -1.32 1.56
C LYS A 49 -2.00 -1.53 3.07
N SER A 50 -2.83 -0.91 3.89
CA SER A 50 -2.77 -1.05 5.36
C SER A 50 -3.06 -2.49 5.80
N GLU A 51 -4.03 -3.16 5.18
CA GLU A 51 -4.35 -4.57 5.39
C GLU A 51 -3.17 -5.47 5.02
N LYS A 52 -2.49 -5.23 3.89
CA LYS A 52 -1.25 -5.93 3.53
C LYS A 52 -0.15 -5.70 4.55
N VAL A 53 0.09 -4.46 4.98
CA VAL A 53 1.10 -4.18 6.00
C VAL A 53 0.80 -4.96 7.29
N GLN A 54 -0.44 -4.94 7.76
CA GLN A 54 -0.81 -5.64 8.99
C GLN A 54 -0.69 -7.16 8.83
N TRP A 55 -1.19 -7.73 7.74
CA TRP A 55 -1.09 -9.17 7.51
C TRP A 55 0.36 -9.62 7.35
N GLY A 56 1.19 -8.83 6.65
CA GLY A 56 2.63 -9.08 6.54
C GLY A 56 3.34 -9.06 7.90
N LYS A 57 2.98 -8.12 8.79
CA LYS A 57 3.48 -8.09 10.19
C LYS A 57 3.06 -9.34 10.95
N ASP A 58 1.80 -9.73 10.87
CA ASP A 58 1.27 -10.89 11.59
C ASP A 58 1.98 -12.18 11.17
N VAL A 59 2.21 -12.38 9.87
CA VAL A 59 2.92 -13.55 9.34
C VAL A 59 4.42 -13.50 9.68
N CYS A 60 5.04 -12.32 9.62
CA CYS A 60 6.43 -12.11 10.00
C CYS A 60 6.67 -12.44 11.48
N ALA A 61 5.82 -11.93 12.37
CA ALA A 61 5.85 -12.25 13.80
C ALA A 61 5.59 -13.75 14.06
N ALA A 62 4.65 -14.36 13.34
CA ALA A 62 4.38 -15.79 13.44
C ALA A 62 5.55 -16.67 12.98
N ALA A 63 6.39 -16.18 12.07
CA ALA A 63 7.65 -16.81 11.67
C ALA A 63 8.78 -16.64 12.70
N GLY A 64 8.57 -15.80 13.74
CA GLY A 64 9.53 -15.57 14.82
C GLY A 64 10.47 -14.38 14.60
N GLU A 65 10.21 -13.55 13.59
CA GLU A 65 11.00 -12.35 13.28
C GLU A 65 10.57 -11.14 14.11
N ASP A 66 11.50 -10.21 14.37
CA ASP A 66 11.20 -8.95 15.07
C ASP A 66 10.64 -7.92 14.09
N THR A 67 9.34 -7.64 14.20
CA THR A 67 8.65 -6.71 13.30
C THR A 67 9.06 -5.25 13.49
N ASP A 68 9.73 -4.89 14.58
CA ASP A 68 10.18 -3.51 14.79
C ASP A 68 11.46 -3.17 13.99
N GLU A 69 12.18 -4.18 13.49
CA GLU A 69 13.41 -4.02 12.70
C GLU A 69 13.16 -3.75 11.22
N PHE A 70 11.93 -3.95 10.72
CA PHE A 70 11.62 -3.90 9.30
C PHE A 70 10.70 -2.72 8.90
N PRO A 71 10.97 -2.05 7.76
CA PRO A 71 10.10 -1.00 7.25
C PRO A 71 8.82 -1.58 6.61
N GLU A 72 7.77 -0.76 6.46
CA GLU A 72 6.47 -1.20 5.92
C GLU A 72 6.56 -1.90 4.57
N GLN A 73 7.52 -1.52 3.73
CA GLN A 73 7.73 -2.10 2.41
C GLN A 73 8.09 -3.59 2.48
N VAL A 74 8.76 -4.04 3.55
CA VAL A 74 9.05 -5.46 3.77
C VAL A 74 7.75 -6.23 4.01
N PHE A 75 6.85 -5.73 4.86
CA PHE A 75 5.57 -6.37 5.13
C PHE A 75 4.66 -6.43 3.91
N VAL A 76 4.61 -5.35 3.13
CA VAL A 76 3.89 -5.37 1.83
C VAL A 76 4.46 -6.44 0.91
N SER A 77 5.79 -6.56 0.83
CA SER A 77 6.45 -7.56 -0.01
C SER A 77 6.18 -9.00 0.45
N ILE A 78 6.18 -9.25 1.76
CA ILE A 78 5.78 -10.53 2.36
C ILE A 78 4.36 -10.88 1.92
N SER A 79 3.40 -9.97 2.12
CA SER A 79 2.01 -10.21 1.75
C SER A 79 1.81 -10.45 0.26
N GLU A 80 2.45 -9.67 -0.60
CA GLU A 80 2.34 -9.86 -2.05
C GLU A 80 2.93 -11.19 -2.52
N LYS A 81 4.10 -11.58 -2.00
CA LYS A 81 4.68 -12.88 -2.34
C LYS A 81 3.83 -14.03 -1.80
N LEU A 82 3.27 -13.91 -0.59
CA LEU A 82 2.35 -14.91 -0.04
C LEU A 82 1.07 -15.04 -0.85
N GLU A 83 0.42 -13.93 -1.24
CA GLU A 83 -0.77 -13.95 -2.11
C GLU A 83 -0.50 -14.73 -3.40
N ASN A 84 0.63 -14.48 -4.06
CA ASN A 84 1.02 -15.17 -5.28
C ASN A 84 1.25 -16.67 -5.05
N ARG A 85 1.98 -17.04 -4.00
CA ARG A 85 2.23 -18.46 -3.69
C ARG A 85 1.00 -19.21 -3.24
N MET A 86 0.13 -18.57 -2.46
CA MET A 86 -1.15 -19.16 -2.07
C MET A 86 -2.03 -19.39 -3.29
N LEU A 87 -2.00 -18.51 -4.29
CA LEU A 87 -2.69 -18.74 -5.57
C LEU A 87 -2.14 -19.98 -6.31
N GLU A 88 -0.82 -20.19 -6.26
CA GLU A 88 -0.14 -21.30 -6.93
C GLU A 88 -0.22 -22.63 -6.15
N ASN A 89 -0.33 -22.58 -4.82
CA ASN A 89 -0.25 -23.73 -3.92
C ASN A 89 -1.59 -24.04 -3.22
N ASN A 90 -2.71 -23.91 -3.94
CA ASN A 90 -4.07 -24.25 -3.46
C ASN A 90 -4.50 -23.55 -2.15
N GLY A 91 -3.95 -22.38 -1.86
CA GLY A 91 -4.22 -21.61 -0.65
C GLY A 91 -3.35 -21.97 0.56
N ASP A 92 -2.35 -22.83 0.41
CA ASP A 92 -1.43 -23.16 1.50
C ASP A 92 -0.47 -22.00 1.80
N LEU A 93 -0.31 -21.68 3.09
CA LEU A 93 0.55 -20.60 3.56
C LEU A 93 2.00 -21.11 3.70
N GLU A 94 2.94 -20.40 3.09
CA GLU A 94 4.38 -20.73 3.14
C GLU A 94 5.19 -19.70 3.92
N TYR A 95 5.50 -20.00 5.18
CA TYR A 95 6.35 -19.13 6.01
C TYR A 95 7.78 -18.93 5.47
N ALA A 96 8.24 -19.81 4.55
CA ALA A 96 9.52 -19.64 3.87
C ALA A 96 9.62 -18.30 3.12
N VAL A 97 8.49 -17.75 2.66
CA VAL A 97 8.42 -16.43 2.03
C VAL A 97 8.94 -15.33 2.95
N VAL A 98 8.71 -15.42 4.27
CA VAL A 98 9.22 -14.44 5.23
C VAL A 98 10.75 -14.39 5.19
N GLN A 99 11.39 -15.55 5.27
CA GLN A 99 12.85 -15.66 5.25
C GLN A 99 13.44 -15.17 3.93
N GLU A 100 12.80 -15.48 2.80
CA GLU A 100 13.24 -14.98 1.50
C GLU A 100 13.22 -13.45 1.43
N VAL A 101 12.12 -12.82 1.87
CA VAL A 101 11.98 -11.36 1.83
C VAL A 101 12.91 -10.67 2.84
N VAL A 102 13.05 -11.23 4.05
CA VAL A 102 13.97 -10.71 5.07
C VAL A 102 15.43 -10.81 4.62
N ASN A 103 15.83 -11.92 4.01
CA ASN A 103 17.18 -12.07 3.46
C ASN A 103 17.42 -11.08 2.31
N GLU A 104 16.48 -10.94 1.37
CA GLU A 104 16.56 -9.94 0.29
C GLU A 104 16.69 -8.51 0.83
N PHE A 105 16.02 -8.20 1.95
CA PHE A 105 16.14 -6.91 2.62
C PHE A 105 17.54 -6.69 3.20
N TRP A 106 18.07 -7.66 3.97
CA TRP A 106 19.40 -7.54 4.58
C TRP A 106 20.52 -7.50 3.54
N GLU A 107 20.47 -8.34 2.49
CA GLU A 107 21.44 -8.29 1.38
C GLU A 107 21.47 -6.91 0.71
N ARG A 108 20.31 -6.25 0.62
CA ARG A 108 20.20 -4.91 0.03
C ARG A 108 20.72 -3.81 0.94
N GLU A 109 20.54 -3.94 2.26
CA GLU A 109 21.10 -2.98 3.23
C GLU A 109 22.62 -3.14 3.34
N GLU A 110 23.14 -4.36 3.47
CA GLU A 110 24.58 -4.65 3.51
C GLU A 110 25.30 -4.22 2.22
N GLY A 111 24.63 -4.36 1.06
CA GLY A 111 25.14 -3.90 -0.22
C GLY A 111 25.29 -2.37 -0.35
N LYS A 112 24.52 -1.59 0.43
CA LYS A 112 24.64 -0.11 0.46
C LYS A 112 25.80 0.34 1.35
N ASP A 113 26.12 -0.39 2.41
CA ASP A 113 27.24 -0.08 3.30
C ASP A 113 28.62 -0.40 2.68
N ALA A 114 28.66 -1.31 1.70
CA ALA A 114 29.88 -1.66 0.98
C ALA A 114 30.40 -0.55 0.04
N ASP A 115 29.54 0.40 -0.37
CA ASP A 115 29.88 1.47 -1.33
C ASP A 115 30.40 2.76 -0.66
N CYS A 116 30.57 2.75 0.67
CA CYS A 116 31.15 3.85 1.46
C CYS A 116 32.59 3.58 1.94
N LYS A 117 33.48 3.10 1.06
CA LYS A 117 34.93 3.17 1.33
C LYS A 117 35.52 4.40 0.64
N PRO A 118 36.04 5.39 1.39
CA PRO A 118 36.76 6.49 0.78
C PRO A 118 38.09 5.99 0.19
N GLU A 119 38.36 6.35 -1.07
CA GLU A 119 39.66 6.19 -1.73
C GLU A 119 40.80 6.93 -1.01
#